data_AF-A0AAD7K074-F1
#
_entry.id   AF-A0AAD7K074-F1
#
_cell.length_a   1.000
_cell.length_b   1.000
_cell.length_c   1.000
_cell.angle_alpha   90.00
_cell.angle_beta   90.00
_cell.angle_gamma   90.00
#
_symmetry.space_group_name_H-M   'P 1'
#
loop_
_entity.id
_entity.type
_entity.pdbx_description
1 polymer ?
#
loop_
_entity_poly.entity_id
_entity_poly.type
_entity_poly.pdbx_seq_one_letter_code
_entity_poly.pdbx_strand_id
1 'polypeptide(L)'
;LALCAAAGDTKPIIQVLDTNARTQSEKAGGDLARLTADQKPVSTRGRRMLSAWKRSNLVILNGTHLEDAPVGRFTSIKKVGAKEATVDYAVVSEGLLPLVRSLSVALPVDPAEAWSDHVSLTLKLDRAILQQAPRPIPRAARRLPVMPRGDPEMDRLCEEVMAS
;
A
#
# COMPACT_ATOMS: atom_id res chain seq x y z
N LEU A 1 11.10 1.15 11.64
CA LEU A 1 10.30 0.34 10.71
C LEU A 1 10.50 -1.11 11.09
N ALA A 2 9.59 -1.68 11.88
CA ALA A 2 9.64 -3.08 12.22
C ALA A 2 9.20 -3.89 10.99
N LEU A 3 10.17 -4.47 10.26
CA LEU A 3 9.87 -5.58 9.37
C LEU A 3 9.67 -6.80 10.27
N CYS A 4 8.43 -7.18 10.53
CA CYS A 4 8.12 -8.48 11.11
C CYS A 4 8.41 -9.56 10.06
N ALA A 5 9.67 -9.96 9.95
CA ALA A 5 10.09 -11.12 9.19
C ALA A 5 9.73 -12.40 9.97
N ALA A 6 8.48 -12.83 9.86
CA ALA A 6 8.07 -14.20 10.19
C ALA A 6 7.86 -15.05 8.92
N ALA A 7 8.45 -14.64 7.81
CA ALA A 7 8.37 -15.34 6.54
C ALA A 7 9.80 -15.58 6.04
N GLY A 8 10.20 -16.86 5.96
CA GLY A 8 11.38 -17.21 5.17
C GLY A 8 11.23 -16.77 3.72
N ASP A 9 12.34 -16.76 2.98
CA ASP A 9 12.48 -16.32 1.58
C ASP A 9 11.57 -17.03 0.55
N THR A 10 10.62 -17.86 1.00
CA THR A 10 9.79 -18.72 0.17
C THR A 10 8.36 -18.23 -0.04
N LYS A 11 7.89 -17.20 0.70
CA LYS A 11 6.52 -16.71 0.57
C LYS A 11 6.45 -15.49 -0.35
N PRO A 12 5.57 -15.49 -1.36
CA PRO A 12 5.34 -14.32 -2.19
C PRO A 12 4.81 -13.15 -1.36
N ILE A 13 5.24 -11.94 -1.69
CA ILE A 13 4.93 -10.71 -0.94
C ILE A 13 4.05 -9.80 -1.78
N ILE A 14 3.00 -9.27 -1.15
CA ILE A 14 2.15 -8.21 -1.69
C ILE A 14 2.11 -7.10 -0.65
N GLN A 15 2.38 -5.87 -1.09
CA GLN A 15 2.32 -4.66 -0.28
C GLN A 15 1.37 -3.67 -0.96
N VAL A 16 0.30 -3.28 -0.28
CA VAL A 16 -0.59 -2.18 -0.69
C VAL A 16 -0.65 -1.20 0.47
N LEU A 17 -0.07 -0.01 0.30
CA LEU A 17 0.10 0.95 1.39
C LEU A 17 0.22 2.39 0.92
N ASP A 18 -0.22 3.32 1.78
CA ASP A 18 0.18 4.72 1.76
C ASP A 18 1.59 4.86 2.33
N THR A 19 2.53 5.33 1.52
CA THR A 19 3.91 5.56 1.95
C THR A 19 4.19 7.02 2.29
N ASN A 20 3.30 7.93 1.88
CA ASN A 20 3.57 9.37 1.83
C ASN A 20 4.93 9.69 1.14
N ALA A 21 5.35 8.87 0.18
CA ALA A 21 6.65 8.93 -0.47
C ALA A 21 6.49 9.01 -1.99
N ARG A 22 7.06 10.02 -2.64
CA ARG A 22 7.07 10.11 -4.11
C ARG A 22 8.24 9.36 -4.69
N THR A 23 7.96 8.49 -5.67
CA THR A 23 8.96 7.74 -6.45
C THR A 23 9.09 8.18 -7.91
N GLN A 24 8.33 9.18 -8.36
CA GLN A 24 8.30 9.64 -9.76
C GLN A 24 8.08 8.45 -10.71
N SER A 25 8.80 8.30 -11.83
CA SER A 25 8.69 7.15 -12.76
C SER A 25 9.75 6.08 -12.50
N GLU A 26 10.49 6.18 -11.39
CA GLU A 26 11.53 5.22 -11.03
C GLU A 26 10.96 3.82 -10.84
N LYS A 27 11.72 2.83 -11.27
CA LYS A 27 11.42 1.42 -11.06
C LYS A 27 12.04 0.95 -9.74
N ALA A 28 11.40 -0.02 -9.10
CA ALA A 28 12.07 -0.91 -8.16
C ALA A 28 11.84 -2.33 -8.66
N GLY A 29 12.89 -3.17 -8.65
CA GLY A 29 12.83 -4.56 -9.09
C GLY A 29 12.33 -4.77 -10.54
N GLY A 30 12.70 -5.88 -11.17
CA GLY A 30 12.22 -6.24 -12.51
C GLY A 30 12.38 -5.18 -13.61
N ASP A 31 11.78 -5.45 -14.77
CA ASP A 31 11.98 -4.66 -15.99
C ASP A 31 10.76 -3.84 -16.43
N LEU A 32 9.67 -3.86 -15.66
CA LEU A 32 8.43 -3.19 -16.03
C LEU A 32 8.62 -1.69 -16.21
N ALA A 33 8.33 -1.18 -17.42
CA ALA A 33 8.27 0.25 -17.68
C ALA A 33 7.19 0.89 -16.80
N ARG A 34 7.52 2.04 -16.21
CA ARG A 34 6.65 2.76 -15.28
C ARG A 34 6.53 4.23 -15.67
N LEU A 35 5.31 4.74 -15.63
CA LEU A 35 4.96 6.14 -15.86
C LEU A 35 4.15 6.67 -14.68
N THR A 36 4.26 7.95 -14.39
CA THR A 36 3.39 8.64 -13.43
C THR A 36 3.04 10.02 -13.94
N ALA A 37 1.83 10.48 -13.61
CA ALA A 37 1.43 11.87 -13.77
C ALA A 37 2.15 12.80 -12.78
N ASP A 38 2.67 12.28 -11.67
CA ASP A 38 3.42 13.08 -10.67
C ASP A 38 4.80 13.46 -11.18
N GLN A 39 4.90 14.68 -11.71
CA GLN A 39 6.14 15.27 -12.23
C GLN A 39 7.09 15.77 -11.13
N LYS A 40 6.73 15.64 -9.84
CA LYS A 40 7.60 16.10 -8.77
C LYS A 40 8.80 15.15 -8.59
N PRO A 41 9.97 15.67 -8.17
CA PRO A 41 11.14 14.85 -7.93
C PRO A 41 10.89 13.76 -6.89
N VAL A 42 11.67 12.69 -7.01
CA VAL A 42 11.71 11.61 -6.01
C VAL A 42 12.04 12.19 -4.63
N SER A 43 11.17 11.92 -3.66
CA SER A 43 11.36 12.35 -2.28
C SER A 43 12.47 11.56 -1.58
N THR A 44 13.06 12.09 -0.50
CA THR A 44 14.04 11.33 0.31
C THR A 44 13.46 10.02 0.85
N ARG A 45 12.18 10.02 1.26
CA ARG A 45 11.46 8.80 1.66
C ARG A 45 11.30 7.84 0.47
N GLY A 46 10.98 8.38 -0.71
CA GLY A 46 10.86 7.62 -1.95
C GLY A 46 12.14 6.91 -2.34
N ARG A 47 13.29 7.59 -2.27
CA ARG A 47 14.62 6.96 -2.49
C ARG A 47 14.88 5.80 -1.55
N ARG A 48 14.51 5.95 -0.27
CA ARG A 48 14.64 4.86 0.74
C ARG A 48 13.71 3.70 0.43
N MET A 49 12.47 3.96 0.04
CA MET A 49 11.49 2.95 -0.35
C MET A 49 11.93 2.19 -1.61
N LEU A 50 12.32 2.89 -2.67
CA LEU A 50 12.87 2.29 -3.90
C LEU A 50 14.05 1.37 -3.58
N SER A 51 14.97 1.82 -2.73
CA SER A 51 16.11 1.02 -2.30
C SER A 51 15.69 -0.22 -1.51
N ALA A 52 14.68 -0.12 -0.64
CA ALA A 52 14.16 -1.25 0.12
C ALA A 52 13.46 -2.28 -0.77
N TRP A 53 12.56 -1.82 -1.63
CA TRP A 53 11.86 -2.68 -2.59
C TRP A 53 12.82 -3.37 -3.56
N LYS A 54 13.84 -2.65 -4.06
CA LYS A 54 14.88 -3.22 -4.91
C LYS A 54 15.66 -4.34 -4.21
N ARG A 55 16.06 -4.14 -2.94
CA ARG A 55 16.76 -5.18 -2.17
C ARG A 55 15.91 -6.42 -1.89
N SER A 56 14.59 -6.26 -1.81
CA SER A 56 13.64 -7.34 -1.57
C SER A 56 13.06 -7.94 -2.86
N ASN A 57 13.61 -7.59 -4.02
CA ASN A 57 13.12 -7.99 -5.34
C ASN A 57 11.60 -7.77 -5.53
N LEU A 58 11.13 -6.61 -5.08
CA LEU A 58 9.74 -6.19 -5.20
C LEU A 58 9.58 -5.24 -6.39
N VAL A 59 8.50 -5.42 -7.13
CA VAL A 59 8.14 -4.70 -8.36
C VAL A 59 6.94 -3.80 -8.10
N ILE A 60 7.07 -2.52 -8.46
CA ILE A 60 5.98 -1.53 -8.34
C ILE A 60 5.00 -1.74 -9.49
N LEU A 61 3.71 -1.91 -9.18
CA LEU A 61 2.67 -2.14 -10.19
C LEU A 61 2.06 -0.83 -10.71
N ASN A 62 2.01 0.21 -9.87
CA ASN A 62 1.48 1.52 -10.27
C ASN A 62 2.26 2.07 -11.46
N GLY A 63 1.56 2.58 -12.46
CA GLY A 63 2.17 3.19 -13.62
C GLY A 63 2.71 2.21 -14.65
N THR A 64 2.48 0.91 -14.47
CA THR A 64 2.88 -0.12 -15.44
C THR A 64 1.72 -0.48 -16.37
N HIS A 65 1.98 -1.34 -17.36
CA HIS A 65 0.92 -1.90 -18.22
C HIS A 65 -0.10 -2.77 -17.47
N LEU A 66 0.18 -3.14 -16.21
CA LEU A 66 -0.74 -3.86 -15.34
C LEU A 66 -1.73 -2.93 -14.63
N GLU A 67 -1.53 -1.61 -14.69
CA GLU A 67 -2.51 -0.64 -14.20
C GLU A 67 -3.65 -0.47 -15.23
N ASP A 68 -4.88 -0.73 -14.79
CA ASP A 68 -6.09 -0.52 -15.56
C ASP A 68 -6.17 0.96 -15.97
N ALA A 69 -6.35 1.20 -17.26
CA ALA A 69 -6.16 2.51 -17.89
C ALA A 69 -6.99 3.64 -17.23
N PRO A 70 -6.47 4.89 -17.23
CA PRO A 70 -5.18 5.38 -17.68
C PRO A 70 -4.05 5.15 -16.66
N VAL A 71 -2.87 4.82 -17.19
CA VAL A 71 -1.66 4.47 -16.44
C VAL A 71 -1.03 5.68 -15.75
N GLY A 72 -0.55 5.47 -14.52
CA GLY A 72 0.28 6.43 -13.80
C GLY A 72 -0.53 7.45 -13.02
N ARG A 73 -1.75 7.11 -12.62
CA ARG A 73 -2.65 8.03 -11.91
C ARG A 73 -2.10 8.49 -10.57
N PHE A 74 -2.59 9.66 -10.16
CA PHE A 74 -2.44 10.14 -8.80
C PHE A 74 -3.23 9.27 -7.83
N THR A 75 -2.68 9.09 -6.64
CA THR A 75 -3.32 8.31 -5.58
C THR A 75 -3.78 9.15 -4.41
N SER A 76 -3.30 10.40 -4.31
CA SER A 76 -3.82 11.43 -3.40
C SER A 76 -4.22 12.68 -4.19
N ILE A 77 -5.43 13.18 -3.94
CA ILE A 77 -6.09 14.31 -4.64
C ILE A 77 -6.68 15.25 -3.57
N LYS A 78 -6.06 16.42 -3.38
CA LYS A 78 -6.52 17.42 -2.39
C LYS A 78 -7.41 18.48 -3.03
N LYS A 79 -8.59 18.75 -2.43
CA LYS A 79 -9.64 19.64 -2.94
C LYS A 79 -9.27 21.14 -3.00
N VAL A 80 -8.25 21.62 -2.27
CA VAL A 80 -7.88 23.05 -2.22
C VAL A 80 -6.36 23.23 -2.33
N GLY A 81 -5.89 24.03 -3.31
CA GLY A 81 -4.47 24.41 -3.44
C GLY A 81 -3.57 23.43 -4.22
N ALA A 82 -4.15 22.49 -4.97
CA ALA A 82 -3.52 21.63 -5.98
C ALA A 82 -2.19 20.97 -5.56
N LYS A 83 -2.28 19.86 -4.82
CA LYS A 83 -1.17 18.91 -4.70
C LYS A 83 -1.69 17.50 -4.89
N GLU A 84 -1.83 17.12 -6.15
CA GLU A 84 -1.96 15.72 -6.53
C GLU A 84 -0.60 15.04 -6.37
N ALA A 85 -0.61 13.77 -5.96
CA ALA A 85 0.60 12.99 -5.77
C ALA A 85 0.33 11.50 -5.93
N THR A 86 1.33 10.75 -6.40
CA THR A 86 1.35 9.29 -6.29
C THR A 86 2.15 8.93 -5.04
N VAL A 87 1.45 8.47 -3.99
CA VAL A 87 2.02 8.15 -2.67
C VAL A 87 1.53 6.82 -2.10
N ASP A 88 0.39 6.33 -2.57
CA ASP A 88 -0.07 4.96 -2.38
C ASP A 88 0.49 4.04 -3.46
N TYR A 89 0.98 2.87 -3.06
CA TYR A 89 1.61 1.91 -3.95
C TYR A 89 1.10 0.49 -3.73
N ALA A 90 0.93 -0.23 -4.84
CA ALA A 90 0.85 -1.68 -4.90
C ALA A 90 2.19 -2.22 -5.41
N VAL A 91 2.84 -3.06 -4.61
CA VAL A 91 4.16 -3.63 -4.88
C VAL A 91 4.11 -5.14 -4.61
N VAL A 92 4.68 -5.94 -5.51
CA VAL A 92 4.64 -7.41 -5.41
C VAL A 92 6.03 -8.01 -5.58
N SER A 93 6.28 -9.19 -5.01
CA SER A 93 7.47 -9.98 -5.36
C SER A 93 7.47 -10.31 -6.85
N GLU A 94 8.62 -10.25 -7.50
CA GLU A 94 8.75 -10.47 -8.95
C GLU A 94 8.11 -11.79 -9.42
N GLY A 95 8.27 -12.87 -8.65
CA GLY A 95 7.65 -14.17 -8.96
C GLY A 95 6.12 -14.19 -8.97
N LEU A 96 5.45 -13.16 -8.43
CA LEU A 96 3.99 -13.01 -8.52
C LEU A 96 3.53 -12.32 -9.80
N LEU A 97 4.41 -11.68 -10.58
CA LEU A 97 4.00 -10.94 -11.78
C LEU A 97 3.14 -11.76 -12.75
N PRO A 98 3.42 -13.04 -13.04
CA PRO A 98 2.57 -13.86 -13.92
C PRO A 98 1.14 -14.09 -13.39
N LEU A 99 0.93 -13.88 -12.09
CA LEU A 99 -0.36 -14.04 -11.42
C LEU A 99 -1.09 -12.70 -11.24
N VAL A 100 -0.45 -11.57 -11.53
CA VAL A 100 -1.13 -10.27 -11.47
C VAL A 100 -2.01 -10.11 -12.70
N ARG A 101 -3.31 -9.93 -12.48
CA ARG A 101 -4.28 -9.71 -13.57
C ARG A 101 -4.43 -8.24 -13.88
N SER A 102 -4.61 -7.40 -12.86
CA SER A 102 -4.58 -5.95 -13.01
C SER A 102 -4.46 -5.23 -11.67
N LEU A 103 -4.10 -3.96 -11.72
CA LEU A 103 -4.19 -2.98 -10.65
C LEU A 103 -5.15 -1.88 -11.08
N SER A 104 -6.19 -1.59 -10.29
CA SER A 104 -7.08 -0.46 -10.55
C SER A 104 -6.84 0.68 -9.56
N VAL A 105 -6.77 1.89 -10.08
CA VAL A 105 -6.71 3.15 -9.32
C VAL A 105 -8.04 3.88 -9.51
N ALA A 106 -8.98 3.64 -8.59
CA ALA A 106 -10.37 4.05 -8.72
C ALA A 106 -10.61 5.44 -8.12
N LEU A 107 -10.95 6.40 -8.99
CA LEU A 107 -11.46 7.69 -8.57
C LEU A 107 -12.86 7.52 -7.97
N PRO A 108 -13.24 8.32 -6.95
CA PRO A 108 -14.60 8.34 -6.45
C PRO A 108 -15.56 8.75 -7.58
N VAL A 109 -16.71 8.06 -7.67
CA VAL A 109 -17.75 8.32 -8.68
C VAL A 109 -18.35 9.71 -8.49
N ASP A 110 -18.50 10.14 -7.24
CA ASP A 110 -18.88 11.50 -6.88
C ASP A 110 -17.78 12.14 -5.99
N PRO A 111 -17.08 13.18 -6.48
CA PRO A 111 -16.13 13.95 -5.68
C PRO A 111 -16.75 14.63 -4.45
N ALA A 112 -18.05 14.92 -4.45
CA ALA A 112 -18.77 15.49 -3.31
C ALA A 112 -18.93 14.46 -2.19
N GLU A 113 -19.01 13.16 -2.51
CA GLU A 113 -19.08 12.04 -1.56
C GLU A 113 -17.69 11.46 -1.21
N ALA A 114 -16.62 12.01 -1.78
CA ALA A 114 -15.26 11.61 -1.43
C ALA A 114 -14.96 11.98 0.04
N TRP A 115 -15.05 10.97 0.90
CA TRP A 115 -14.72 10.99 2.33
C TRP A 115 -13.22 10.93 2.60
N SER A 116 -12.41 10.69 1.57
CA SER A 116 -10.95 10.60 1.62
C SER A 116 -10.33 11.44 0.52
N ASP A 117 -9.15 12.01 0.79
CA ASP A 117 -8.27 12.61 -0.22
C ASP A 117 -7.36 11.57 -0.90
N HIS A 118 -7.52 10.28 -0.58
CA HIS A 118 -6.87 9.16 -1.27
C HIS A 118 -7.86 8.38 -2.13
N VAL A 119 -7.37 7.86 -3.24
CA VAL A 119 -8.12 6.99 -4.16
C VAL A 119 -7.95 5.53 -3.77
N SER A 120 -8.90 4.68 -4.17
CA SER A 120 -8.80 3.25 -3.86
C SER A 120 -7.86 2.52 -4.82
N LEU A 121 -6.95 1.72 -4.25
CA LEU A 121 -6.13 0.76 -5.01
C LEU A 121 -6.74 -0.64 -4.91
N THR A 122 -7.01 -1.27 -6.05
CA THR A 122 -7.51 -2.65 -6.12
C THR A 122 -6.58 -3.53 -6.94
N LEU A 123 -5.95 -4.50 -6.30
CA LEU A 123 -5.11 -5.50 -6.98
C LEU A 123 -5.91 -6.77 -7.26
N LYS A 124 -5.98 -7.19 -8.52
CA LYS A 124 -6.60 -8.45 -8.94
C LYS A 124 -5.51 -9.47 -9.26
N LEU A 125 -5.65 -10.65 -8.67
CA LEU A 125 -4.73 -11.77 -8.82
C LEU A 125 -5.44 -12.96 -9.46
N ASP A 126 -4.70 -13.80 -10.16
CA ASP A 126 -5.17 -15.09 -10.62
C ASP A 126 -5.49 -16.00 -9.43
N ARG A 127 -6.58 -16.77 -9.54
CA ARG A 127 -6.94 -17.80 -8.55
C ARG A 127 -5.87 -18.86 -8.35
N ALA A 128 -4.98 -19.08 -9.33
CA ALA A 128 -3.81 -19.94 -9.21
C ALA A 128 -2.91 -19.57 -8.02
N ILE A 129 -2.95 -18.31 -7.54
CA ILE A 129 -2.25 -17.92 -6.32
C ILE A 129 -2.72 -18.71 -5.09
N LEU A 130 -3.98 -19.13 -5.06
CA LEU A 130 -4.54 -19.94 -3.96
C LEU A 130 -3.95 -21.35 -3.92
N GLN A 131 -3.41 -21.84 -5.04
CA GLN A 131 -2.72 -23.13 -5.10
C GLN A 131 -1.28 -23.03 -4.58
N GLN A 132 -0.68 -21.83 -4.65
CA GLN A 132 0.66 -21.56 -4.15
C GLN A 132 0.66 -21.07 -2.68
N ALA A 133 -0.48 -20.57 -2.20
CA ALA A 133 -0.61 -20.13 -0.83
C ALA A 133 -0.61 -21.35 0.11
N PRO A 134 0.30 -21.42 1.10
CA PRO A 134 0.20 -22.44 2.14
C PRO A 134 -1.15 -22.32 2.83
N ARG A 135 -1.77 -23.47 3.14
CA ARG A 135 -3.07 -23.50 3.84
C ARG A 135 -2.99 -22.57 5.07
N PRO A 136 -4.01 -21.72 5.30
CA PRO A 136 -4.01 -20.85 6.47
C PRO A 136 -3.81 -21.72 7.70
N ILE A 137 -2.72 -21.49 8.44
CA ILE A 137 -2.57 -22.11 9.75
C ILE A 137 -3.69 -21.53 10.60
N PRO A 138 -4.56 -22.36 11.21
CA PRO A 138 -5.59 -21.86 12.10
C PRO A 138 -4.93 -20.93 13.10
N ARG A 139 -5.30 -19.65 13.07
CA ARG A 139 -4.83 -18.72 14.10
C ARG A 139 -5.37 -19.26 15.40
N ALA A 140 -4.48 -19.63 16.33
CA ALA A 140 -4.87 -19.86 17.72
C ALA A 140 -5.75 -18.68 18.13
N ALA A 141 -6.89 -18.96 18.77
CA ALA A 141 -7.84 -17.94 19.18
C ALA A 141 -7.05 -16.81 19.86
N ARG A 142 -7.02 -15.64 19.23
CA ARG A 142 -6.41 -14.47 19.84
C ARG A 142 -7.13 -14.31 21.17
N ARG A 143 -6.38 -14.36 22.28
CA ARG A 143 -6.93 -13.88 23.55
C ARG A 143 -7.43 -12.48 23.27
N LEU A 144 -8.72 -12.26 23.50
CA LEU A 144 -9.30 -10.93 23.39
C LEU A 144 -8.41 -9.99 24.24
N PRO A 145 -8.04 -8.81 23.72
CA PRO A 145 -7.35 -7.83 24.55
C PRO A 145 -8.17 -7.63 25.82
N VAL A 146 -7.58 -7.97 26.96
CA VAL A 146 -8.19 -7.73 28.26
C VAL A 146 -7.98 -6.25 28.51
N MET A 147 -9.07 -5.46 28.39
CA MET A 147 -9.03 -4.08 28.87
C MET A 147 -8.65 -4.12 30.35
N PRO A 148 -7.57 -3.45 30.78
CA PRO A 148 -7.29 -3.30 32.20
C PRO A 148 -8.48 -2.56 32.81
N ARG A 149 -9.25 -3.25 33.66
CA ARG A 149 -10.37 -2.63 34.38
C ARG A 149 -9.80 -1.89 35.58
N GLY A 150 -10.08 -0.59 35.67
CA GLY A 150 -9.64 0.26 36.78
C GLY A 150 -8.17 0.66 36.67
N ASP A 151 -7.70 0.96 35.47
CA ASP A 151 -6.43 1.67 35.27
C ASP A 151 -6.70 3.19 35.42
N PRO A 152 -6.34 3.81 36.56
CA PRO A 152 -6.71 5.19 36.85
C PRO A 152 -6.07 6.18 35.87
N GLU A 153 -4.97 5.80 35.23
CA GLU A 153 -4.26 6.65 34.27
C GLU A 153 -5.00 6.68 32.93
N MET A 154 -5.51 5.52 32.48
CA MET A 154 -6.34 5.42 31.29
C MET A 154 -7.72 6.07 31.47
N ASP A 155 -8.34 5.90 32.63
CA ASP A 155 -9.63 6.52 32.94
C ASP A 155 -9.51 8.05 32.93
N ARG A 156 -8.46 8.59 33.56
CA ARG A 156 -8.16 10.02 33.54
C ARG A 156 -7.90 10.57 32.13
N LEU A 157 -7.13 9.86 31.31
CA LEU A 157 -6.86 10.25 29.92
C LEU A 157 -8.14 10.28 29.07
N CYS A 158 -9.05 9.32 29.28
CA CYS A 158 -10.35 9.32 28.61
C CYS A 158 -11.22 10.51 29.05
N GLU A 159 -11.23 10.86 30.34
CA GLU A 159 -11.96 12.03 30.85
C GLU A 159 -11.40 13.34 30.28
N GLU A 160 -10.08 13.50 30.22
CA GLU A 160 -9.44 14.70 29.66
C GLU A 160 -9.78 14.90 28.17
N VAL A 161 -9.86 13.83 27.39
CA VAL A 161 -10.23 13.87 25.96
C VAL A 161 -11.72 14.12 25.74
N MET A 162 -12.59 13.65 26.64
CA MET A 162 -14.04 13.87 26.54
C MET A 162 -14.46 15.26 27.03
N ALA A 163 -13.61 15.95 27.80
CA ALA A 163 -13.83 17.30 28.31
C ALA A 163 -13.34 18.41 27.37
N SER A 164 -12.66 18.07 26.27
CA SER A 164 -12.17 18.98 25.22
C SER A 164 -13.05 18.95 23.97
#